data_AF-A0AB39ZVV6-F1
#
_entry.id   AF-A0AB39ZVV6-F1
#
_cell.length_a   1.000
_cell.length_b   1.000
_cell.length_c   1.000
_cell.angle_alpha   90.00
_cell.angle_beta   90.00
_cell.angle_gamma   90.00
#
_symmetry.space_group_name_H-M   'P 1'
#
loop_
_entity.id
_entity.type
_entity.pdbx_description
1 polymer ?
#
loop_
_entity_poly.entity_id
_entity_poly.type
_entity_poly.pdbx_seq_one_letter_code
_entity_poly.pdbx_strand_id
1 'polypeptide(L)'
;MSSRAARPKRPVSAFLLWLNSSGREIIKSEHPELKVPEVAVKGGELWRSMAAEDKSVWQESASVAMAKYKEEVEQWKFQMELEMHGVPAPSPSRFPDSSKRDTLFVYDSKDKSFSPICRDCYLNLQCSD
;
A
#
# COMPACT_ATOMS: atom_id res chain seq x y z
N MET A 1 -5.26 17.78 3.98
CA MET A 1 -4.44 17.49 2.79
C MET A 1 -4.33 15.98 2.67
N SER A 2 -5.11 15.36 1.79
CA SER A 2 -5.07 13.90 1.63
C SER A 2 -3.75 13.52 0.97
N SER A 3 -2.93 12.74 1.66
CA SER A 3 -1.66 12.23 1.17
C SER A 3 -1.91 11.37 -0.06
N ARG A 4 -1.64 11.90 -1.26
CA ARG A 4 -1.45 11.06 -2.45
C ARG A 4 -0.51 9.94 -2.05
N ALA A 5 -0.91 8.68 -2.26
CA ALA A 5 -0.07 7.53 -1.94
C ALA A 5 1.30 7.75 -2.60
N ALA A 6 2.31 8.03 -1.78
CA ALA A 6 3.63 8.37 -2.28
C ALA A 6 4.25 7.10 -2.85
N ARG A 7 4.89 7.23 -4.02
CA ARG A 7 5.65 6.12 -4.61
C ARG A 7 6.60 5.55 -3.54
N PRO A 8 6.54 4.23 -3.25
CA PRO A 8 7.47 3.59 -2.34
C PRO A 8 8.91 3.95 -2.72
N LYS A 9 9.75 4.22 -1.73
CA LYS A 9 11.14 4.62 -1.95
C LYS A 9 12.01 3.37 -2.04
N ARG A 10 12.93 3.36 -3.02
CA ARG A 10 13.88 2.24 -3.21
C ARG A 10 14.67 2.00 -1.92
N PRO A 11 14.78 0.74 -1.47
CA PRO A 11 15.56 0.41 -0.29
C PRO A 11 17.04 0.59 -0.58
N VAL A 12 17.78 0.88 0.48
CA VAL A 12 19.23 1.07 0.43
C VAL A 12 19.95 -0.27 0.25
N SER A 13 21.09 -0.27 -0.43
CA SER A 13 21.90 -1.47 -0.64
C SER A 13 22.60 -1.93 0.65
N ALA A 14 23.09 -3.17 0.67
CA ALA A 14 23.82 -3.76 1.81
C ALA A 14 24.97 -2.88 2.33
N PHE A 15 25.77 -2.34 1.40
CA PHE A 15 26.85 -1.41 1.73
C PHE A 15 26.33 -0.14 2.43
N LEU A 16 25.25 0.44 1.92
CA LEU A 16 24.67 1.66 2.49
C LEU A 16 23.99 1.39 3.84
N LEU A 17 23.39 0.21 4.04
CA LEU A 17 22.88 -0.22 5.34
C LEU A 17 24.00 -0.28 6.38
N TRP A 18 25.08 -0.99 6.06
CA TRP A 18 26.26 -1.07 6.93
C TRP A 18 26.89 0.30 7.17
N LEU A 19 27.06 1.12 6.13
CA LEU A 19 27.69 2.44 6.26
C LEU A 19 26.85 3.37 7.16
N ASN A 20 25.53 3.32 7.07
CA ASN A 20 24.65 4.11 7.93
C ASN A 20 24.60 3.57 9.38
N SER A 21 24.71 2.25 9.56
CA SER A 21 24.61 1.62 10.88
C SER A 21 25.91 1.73 11.68
N SER A 22 27.03 1.34 11.08
CA SER A 22 28.30 1.15 11.82
C SER A 22 29.50 1.73 11.08
N GLY A 23 29.49 1.71 9.74
CA GLY A 23 30.64 2.17 8.95
C GLY A 23 31.01 3.63 9.20
N ARG A 24 30.02 4.53 9.37
CA ARG A 24 30.28 5.94 9.70
C ARG A 24 30.92 6.13 11.07
N GLU A 25 30.53 5.36 12.06
CA GLU A 25 31.07 5.46 13.42
C GLU A 25 32.51 4.98 13.46
N ILE A 26 32.79 3.83 12.83
CA ILE A 26 34.14 3.27 12.69
C ILE A 26 35.07 4.25 11.99
N ILE A 27 34.62 4.91 10.92
CA ILE A 27 35.48 5.83 10.17
C ILE A 27 35.67 7.15 10.92
N LYS A 28 34.65 7.61 11.66
CA LYS A 28 34.75 8.80 12.50
C LYS A 28 35.63 8.60 13.73
N SER A 29 35.70 7.38 14.29
CA SER A 29 36.60 7.09 15.40
C SER A 29 38.05 7.08 14.95
N GLU A 30 38.33 6.49 13.79
CA GLU A 30 39.69 6.47 13.21
C GLU A 30 40.11 7.85 12.68
N HIS A 31 39.16 8.61 12.12
CA HIS A 31 39.43 9.89 11.50
C HIS A 31 38.30 10.91 11.70
N PRO A 32 38.28 11.61 12.86
CA PRO A 32 37.21 12.55 13.20
C PRO A 32 37.19 13.83 12.34
N GLU A 33 38.28 14.16 11.63
CA GLU A 33 38.38 15.35 10.76
C GLU A 33 37.95 15.12 9.30
N LEU A 34 37.70 13.86 8.87
CA LEU A 34 37.37 13.60 7.46
C LEU A 34 35.97 14.10 7.11
N LYS A 35 35.88 14.74 5.95
CA LYS A 35 34.60 15.17 5.39
C LYS A 35 33.80 13.96 4.89
N VAL A 36 32.48 14.09 4.88
CA VAL A 36 31.52 13.06 4.41
C VAL A 36 31.92 12.35 3.10
N PRO A 37 32.41 13.03 2.03
CA PRO A 37 32.87 12.33 0.83
C PRO A 37 34.06 11.40 1.05
N GLU A 38 35.03 11.78 1.90
CA GLU A 38 36.22 10.98 2.21
C GLU A 38 35.87 9.78 3.08
N VAL A 39 34.88 9.95 3.98
CA VAL A 39 34.29 8.86 4.76
C VAL A 39 33.67 7.80 3.84
N ALA A 40 32.98 8.20 2.78
CA ALA A 40 32.39 7.24 1.85
C ALA A 40 33.45 6.41 1.10
N VAL A 41 34.57 7.03 0.71
CA VAL A 41 35.70 6.36 0.04
C VAL A 41 36.35 5.34 0.99
N LYS A 42 36.69 5.76 2.21
CA LYS A 42 37.26 4.87 3.25
C LYS A 42 36.30 3.74 3.63
N GLY A 43 35.01 4.03 3.69
CA GLY A 43 33.98 3.01 3.91
C GLY A 43 33.93 1.98 2.81
N GLY A 44 34.15 2.37 1.56
CA GLY A 44 34.27 1.43 0.43
C GLY A 44 35.47 0.50 0.55
N GLU A 45 36.62 1.01 1.02
CA GLU A 45 37.83 0.21 1.28
C GLU A 45 37.59 -0.81 2.41
N LEU A 46 37.06 -0.35 3.55
CA LEU A 46 36.69 -1.19 4.69
C LEU A 46 35.66 -2.25 4.30
N TRP A 47 34.63 -1.85 3.56
CA TRP A 47 33.64 -2.80 3.07
C TRP A 47 34.26 -3.86 2.19
N ARG A 48 35.27 -3.54 1.37
CA ARG A 48 35.95 -4.57 0.57
C ARG A 48 36.80 -5.50 1.43
N SER A 49 37.42 -5.01 2.49
CA SER A 49 38.25 -5.81 3.41
C SER A 49 37.45 -6.60 4.46
N MET A 50 36.18 -6.28 4.72
CA MET A 50 35.31 -7.00 5.65
C MET A 50 35.14 -8.49 5.29
N ALA A 51 34.89 -9.32 6.32
CA ALA A 51 34.64 -10.75 6.17
C ALA A 51 33.39 -11.01 5.30
N ALA A 52 33.40 -12.12 4.57
CA ALA A 52 32.26 -12.53 3.74
C ALA A 52 31.01 -12.82 4.58
N GLU A 53 31.19 -13.30 5.81
CA GLU A 53 30.13 -13.59 6.78
C GLU A 53 29.38 -12.33 7.18
N ASP A 54 30.10 -11.28 7.62
CA ASP A 54 29.49 -10.00 7.97
C ASP A 54 28.77 -9.38 6.77
N LYS A 55 29.41 -9.42 5.59
CA LYS A 55 28.80 -8.96 4.33
C LYS A 55 27.52 -9.71 4.02
N SER A 56 27.48 -11.02 4.28
CA SER A 56 26.34 -11.87 3.97
C SER A 56 25.10 -11.46 4.78
N VAL A 57 25.26 -11.15 6.07
CA VAL A 57 24.16 -10.67 6.95
C VAL A 57 23.54 -9.38 6.40
N TRP A 58 24.36 -8.44 5.95
CA TRP A 58 23.89 -7.18 5.35
C TRP A 58 23.29 -7.38 3.95
N GLN A 59 23.81 -8.33 3.17
CA GLN A 59 23.24 -8.69 1.86
C GLN A 59 21.88 -9.35 2.00
N GLU A 60 21.69 -10.23 2.97
CA GLU A 60 20.40 -10.84 3.29
C GLU A 60 19.42 -9.78 3.80
N SER A 61 19.86 -8.89 4.70
CA SER A 61 19.02 -7.77 5.15
C SER A 61 18.58 -6.87 3.98
N ALA A 62 19.48 -6.60 3.03
CA ALA A 62 19.16 -5.84 1.83
C ALA A 62 18.24 -6.60 0.87
N SER A 63 18.37 -7.92 0.75
CA SER A 63 17.50 -8.74 -0.10
C SER A 63 16.08 -8.81 0.45
N VAL A 64 15.93 -8.95 1.77
CA VAL A 64 14.63 -8.88 2.47
C VAL A 64 13.98 -7.51 2.29
N ALA A 65 14.74 -6.43 2.45
CA ALA A 65 14.23 -5.08 2.22
C ALA A 65 13.79 -4.86 0.75
N MET A 66 14.54 -5.41 -0.21
CA MET A 66 14.17 -5.39 -1.63
C MET A 66 12.91 -6.21 -1.92
N ALA A 67 12.71 -7.35 -1.26
CA ALA A 67 11.49 -8.15 -1.40
C ALA A 67 10.26 -7.36 -0.93
N LYS A 68 10.31 -6.80 0.28
CA LYS A 68 9.23 -5.94 0.83
C LYS A 68 8.92 -4.76 -0.08
N TYR A 69 9.95 -4.08 -0.58
CA TYR A 69 9.77 -2.97 -1.52
C TYR A 69 9.05 -3.39 -2.81
N LYS A 70 9.30 -4.60 -3.34
CA LYS A 70 8.61 -5.07 -4.54
C LYS A 70 7.11 -5.25 -4.27
N GLU A 71 6.75 -5.83 -3.13
CA GLU A 71 5.36 -6.00 -2.69
C GLU A 71 4.68 -4.64 -2.50
N GLU A 72 5.33 -3.70 -1.80
CA GLU A 72 4.81 -2.34 -1.59
C GLU A 72 4.62 -1.59 -2.92
N VAL A 73 5.54 -1.75 -3.88
CA VAL A 73 5.43 -1.15 -5.21
C VAL A 73 4.30 -1.76 -6.01
N GLU A 74 4.09 -3.07 -5.93
CA GLU A 74 2.97 -3.74 -6.60
C GLU A 74 1.64 -3.26 -6.04
N GLN A 75 1.50 -3.19 -4.71
CA GLN A 75 0.33 -2.62 -4.05
C GLN A 75 0.14 -1.15 -4.41
N TRP A 76 1.21 -0.35 -4.42
CA TRP A 76 1.14 1.06 -4.82
C TRP A 76 0.73 1.22 -6.28
N LYS A 77 1.22 0.37 -7.19
CA LYS A 77 0.80 0.37 -8.60
C LYS A 77 -0.67 0.01 -8.74
N PHE A 78 -1.12 -1.03 -8.03
CA PHE A 78 -2.52 -1.44 -8.03
C PHE A 78 -3.42 -0.33 -7.47
N GLN A 79 -3.04 0.27 -6.35
CA GLN A 79 -3.74 1.42 -5.76
C GLN A 79 -3.79 2.62 -6.72
N MET A 80 -2.68 2.92 -7.39
CA MET A 80 -2.62 3.99 -8.41
C MET A 80 -3.50 3.68 -9.62
N GLU A 81 -3.55 2.43 -10.07
CA GLU A 81 -4.40 2.02 -11.18
C GLU A 81 -5.89 2.10 -10.81
N LEU A 82 -6.26 1.73 -9.59
CA LEU A 82 -7.60 1.94 -9.05
C LEU A 82 -7.97 3.43 -8.96
N GLU A 83 -7.05 4.27 -8.48
CA GLU A 83 -7.25 5.71 -8.40
C GLU A 83 -7.32 6.37 -9.79
N MET A 84 -6.59 5.85 -10.78
CA MET A 84 -6.58 6.36 -12.16
C MET A 84 -7.81 5.92 -12.96
N HIS A 85 -8.33 4.70 -12.75
CA HIS A 85 -9.52 4.21 -13.42
C HIS A 85 -10.85 4.67 -12.81
N GLY A 86 -10.83 5.47 -11.74
CA GLY A 86 -12.05 6.08 -11.19
C GLY A 86 -13.13 5.07 -10.82
N VAL A 87 -12.77 3.81 -10.59
CA VAL A 87 -13.69 2.84 -10.00
C VAL A 87 -13.74 3.25 -8.54
N PRO A 88 -14.86 3.85 -8.07
CA PRO A 88 -14.95 4.18 -6.66
C PRO A 88 -14.69 2.89 -5.88
N ALA A 89 -13.87 2.98 -4.84
CA ALA A 89 -13.84 1.95 -3.80
C ALA A 89 -15.30 1.52 -3.56
N PRO A 90 -15.63 0.21 -3.49
CA PRO A 90 -17.01 -0.22 -3.34
C PRO A 90 -17.57 0.53 -2.15
N SER A 91 -18.36 1.57 -2.44
CA SER A 91 -18.98 2.35 -1.38
C SER A 91 -19.81 1.32 -0.64
N PRO A 92 -19.74 1.22 0.70
CA PRO A 92 -20.74 0.44 1.42
C PRO A 92 -22.07 0.93 0.88
N SER A 93 -22.76 0.04 0.16
CA SER A 93 -23.86 0.46 -0.70
C SER A 93 -24.85 1.17 0.20
N ARG A 94 -25.03 2.47 -0.03
CA ARG A 94 -26.02 3.26 0.73
C ARG A 94 -27.41 2.62 0.61
N PHE A 95 -27.60 1.84 -0.46
CA PHE A 95 -28.72 0.94 -0.62
C PHE A 95 -28.38 -0.42 0.01
N PRO A 96 -29.20 -0.90 0.96
CA PRO A 96 -29.11 -2.29 1.38
C PRO A 96 -29.26 -3.20 0.16
N ASP A 97 -28.53 -4.32 0.21
CA ASP A 97 -28.58 -5.39 -0.78
C ASP A 97 -30.01 -5.59 -1.30
N SER A 98 -30.20 -5.42 -2.60
CA SER A 98 -31.52 -5.53 -3.25
C SER A 98 -32.15 -6.90 -3.09
N SER A 99 -31.37 -7.92 -2.69
CA SER A 99 -31.89 -9.24 -2.32
C SER A 99 -32.74 -9.21 -1.04
N LYS A 100 -32.64 -8.15 -0.22
CA LYS A 100 -33.32 -7.99 1.08
C LYS A 100 -34.45 -6.96 1.07
N ARG A 101 -34.91 -6.50 -0.10
CA ARG A 101 -36.05 -5.57 -0.21
C ARG A 101 -37.30 -6.35 -0.61
N ASP A 102 -38.14 -6.60 0.38
CA ASP A 102 -39.43 -7.31 0.22
C ASP A 102 -40.45 -6.49 -0.58
N THR A 103 -40.16 -5.21 -0.82
CA THR A 103 -41.01 -4.27 -1.55
C THR A 103 -40.36 -3.78 -2.84
N LEU A 104 -41.12 -3.87 -3.93
CA LEU A 104 -40.84 -3.27 -5.23
C LEU A 104 -41.74 -2.05 -5.42
N PHE A 105 -41.24 -0.95 -5.97
CA PHE A 105 -42.08 0.19 -6.34
C PHE A 105 -42.45 0.09 -7.82
N VAL A 106 -43.74 -0.06 -8.12
CA VAL A 106 -44.26 -0.09 -9.49
C VAL A 106 -45.02 1.19 -9.76
N TYR A 107 -44.83 1.73 -10.97
CA TYR A 107 -45.53 2.92 -11.43
C TYR A 107 -46.97 2.56 -11.85
N ASP A 108 -47.96 3.15 -11.19
CA ASP A 108 -49.36 3.03 -11.57
C ASP A 108 -49.74 4.15 -12.55
N SER A 109 -50.13 3.75 -13.76
CA SER A 109 -50.49 4.69 -14.83
C SER A 109 -51.84 5.41 -14.59
N LYS A 110 -52.72 4.90 -13.72
CA LYS A 110 -54.01 5.56 -13.41
C LYS A 110 -53.81 6.74 -12.47
N ASP A 111 -52.98 6.54 -11.45
CA ASP A 111 -52.75 7.55 -10.40
C ASP A 111 -51.44 8.34 -10.60
N LYS A 112 -50.65 8.00 -11.63
CA LYS A 112 -49.33 8.59 -11.95
C LYS A 112 -48.39 8.60 -10.73
N SER A 113 -48.45 7.54 -9.91
CA SER A 113 -47.69 7.43 -8.66
C SER A 113 -46.98 6.08 -8.55
N PHE A 114 -45.93 6.02 -7.73
CA PHE A 114 -45.21 4.78 -7.45
C PHE A 114 -45.81 4.09 -6.23
N SER A 115 -46.47 2.96 -6.46
CA SER A 115 -47.08 2.14 -5.42
C SER A 115 -46.11 1.04 -4.97
N PRO A 116 -45.88 0.88 -3.66
CA PRO A 116 -45.13 -0.25 -3.15
C PRO A 116 -45.95 -1.54 -3.30
N ILE A 117 -45.37 -2.56 -3.91
CA ILE A 117 -45.90 -3.92 -4.03
C ILE A 117 -44.96 -4.91 -3.36
N CYS A 118 -45.49 -6.00 -2.80
CA CYS A 118 -44.66 -7.09 -2.31
C CYS A 118 -43.96 -7.79 -3.48
N ARG A 119 -42.67 -8.11 -3.33
CA ARG A 119 -41.87 -8.81 -4.35
C ARG A 119 -42.30 -10.28 -4.53
N ASP A 120 -42.77 -10.94 -3.49
CA ASP A 120 -43.15 -12.35 -3.55
C ASP A 120 -44.57 -12.55 -4.10
N CYS A 121 -45.50 -11.69 -3.70
CA CYS A 121 -46.92 -11.84 -4.06
C CYS A 121 -47.39 -10.89 -5.17
N TYR A 122 -46.61 -9.88 -5.56
CA TYR A 122 -46.97 -8.85 -6.54
C TYR A 122 -48.31 -8.12 -6.26
N LEU A 123 -48.78 -8.19 -5.02
CA LEU A 123 -50.03 -7.58 -4.55
C LEU A 123 -49.74 -6.34 -3.70
N ASN A 124 -50.68 -5.41 -3.70
CA ASN A 124 -50.64 -4.18 -2.91
C ASN A 124 -50.83 -4.50 -1.40
N LEU A 125 -49.71 -4.59 -0.68
CA LEU A 125 -49.56 -4.34 0.77
C LEU A 125 -50.38 -5.15 1.80
N GLN A 126 -50.59 -6.45 1.59
CA GLN A 126 -51.09 -7.33 2.68
C GLN A 126 -50.42 -8.71 2.68
N CYS A 127 -49.10 -8.75 2.84
CA CYS A 127 -48.44 -9.96 3.34
C CYS A 127 -48.41 -9.82 4.87
N SER A 128 -49.36 -10.46 5.57
CA SER A 128 -49.20 -10.70 7.02
C SER A 128 -48.00 -11.61 7.24
N ASP A 129 -47.27 -11.33 8.32
CA ASP A 129 -46.13 -12.10 8.86
C ASP A 129 -46.20 -13.62 8.63
#